data_AF-A0A2N0LZC9-F1
#
_entry.id   AF-A0A2N0LZC9-F1
#
_cell.length_a   1.000
_cell.length_b   1.000
_cell.length_c   1.000
_cell.angle_alpha   90.00
_cell.angle_beta   90.00
_cell.angle_gamma   90.00
#
_symmetry.space_group_name_H-M   'P 1'
#
loop_
_entity.id
_entity.type
_entity.pdbx_description
1 polymer ?
#
loop_
_entity_poly.entity_id
_entity_poly.type
_entity_poly.pdbx_seq_one_letter_code
_entity_poly.pdbx_strand_id
1 'polypeptide(L)'
;MFLQWFWIYFPIVVTFGMTLLIAHALIPSLVMTGHLPESTQKLRIPLTGFAVLLFAAGVVVLVLGVNATLDVRNVWNRFLI
;
A
#
# COMPACT_ATOMS: atom_id res chain seq x y z
N MET A 1 -18.16 -10.26 -2.65
CA MET A 1 -16.80 -10.45 -2.10
C MET A 1 -15.75 -9.52 -2.74
N PHE A 2 -15.74 -9.29 -4.06
CA PHE A 2 -14.77 -8.38 -4.71
C PHE A 2 -14.72 -6.97 -4.09
N LEU A 3 -15.88 -6.35 -3.86
CA LEU A 3 -15.97 -4.98 -3.33
C LEU A 3 -15.29 -4.84 -1.95
N GLN A 4 -15.39 -5.86 -1.08
CA GLN A 4 -14.73 -5.86 0.23
C GLN A 4 -13.20 -5.89 0.09
N TRP A 5 -12.66 -6.78 -0.74
CA TRP A 5 -11.23 -6.86 -0.99
C TRP A 5 -10.68 -5.58 -1.62
N PHE A 6 -11.43 -4.97 -2.54
CA PHE A 6 -11.10 -3.67 -3.12
C PHE A 6 -10.99 -2.58 -2.05
N TRP A 7 -11.97 -2.49 -1.14
CA TRP A 7 -11.96 -1.49 -0.06
C TRP A 7 -10.89 -1.72 1.01
N ILE A 8 -10.37 -2.94 1.16
CA ILE A 8 -9.20 -3.21 2.03
C ILE A 8 -7.90 -2.85 1.30
N TYR A 9 -7.79 -3.19 0.02
CA TYR A 9 -6.60 -2.94 -0.80
C TYR A 9 -6.37 -1.45 -1.05
N PHE A 10 -7.43 -0.71 -1.38
CA PHE A 10 -7.37 0.72 -1.71
C PHE A 10 -6.66 1.58 -0.64
N PRO A 11 -7.07 1.57 0.65
CA PRO A 11 -6.39 2.38 1.66
C PRO A 11 -4.94 1.97 1.87
N ILE A 12 -4.59 0.68 1.75
CA ILE A 12 -3.19 0.22 1.87
C ILE A 12 -2.33 0.86 0.78
N VAL A 13 -2.80 0.85 -0.46
CA VAL A 13 -2.07 1.45 -1.60
C VAL A 13 -1.98 2.97 -1.46
N VAL A 14 -3.04 3.63 -1.00
CA VAL A 14 -3.04 5.07 -0.76
C VAL A 14 -2.04 5.43 0.34
N THR A 15 -2.06 4.73 1.48
CA THR A 15 -1.10 4.97 2.58
C THR A 15 0.33 4.69 2.13
N PHE A 16 0.56 3.65 1.32
CA PHE A 16 1.87 3.34 0.73
C PHE A 16 2.37 4.48 -0.17
N GLY A 17 1.54 4.96 -1.09
CA GLY A 17 1.89 6.07 -1.98
C GLY A 17 2.19 7.35 -1.20
N MET A 18 1.37 7.66 -0.18
CA MET A 18 1.58 8.82 0.69
C MET A 18 2.87 8.70 1.50
N THR A 19 3.19 7.54 2.05
CA THR A 19 4.44 7.35 2.82
C THR A 19 5.67 7.49 1.94
N LEU A 20 5.64 7.00 0.69
CA LEU A 20 6.74 7.23 -0.25
C LEU A 20 6.87 8.69 -0.64
N LEU A 21 5.75 9.37 -0.95
CA LEU A 21 5.75 10.80 -1.27
C LEU A 21 6.31 11.63 -0.11
N ILE A 22 5.91 11.33 1.13
CA ILE A 22 6.42 12.03 2.31
C ILE A 22 7.92 11.77 2.48
N ALA A 23 8.35 10.51 2.40
CA ALA A 23 9.74 10.13 2.64
C ALA A 23 10.72 10.60 1.57
N HIS A 24 10.30 10.69 0.30
CA HIS A 24 11.18 10.94 -0.84
C HIS A 24 10.98 12.28 -1.52
N ALA A 25 9.80 12.92 -1.38
CA ALA A 25 9.54 14.23 -1.97
C ALA A 25 9.40 15.31 -0.88
N LEU A 26 8.51 15.13 0.11
CA LEU A 26 8.19 16.20 1.07
C LEU A 26 9.28 16.43 2.12
N ILE A 27 9.79 15.38 2.77
CA ILE A 27 10.85 15.56 3.79
C ILE A 27 12.10 16.20 3.15
N PRO A 28 12.62 15.70 2.02
CA PRO A 28 13.76 16.35 1.37
C PRO A 28 13.48 17.79 0.93
N SER A 29 12.30 18.06 0.35
CA SER A 29 11.97 19.42 -0.09
C SER A 29 11.91 20.42 1.07
N LEU A 30 11.29 20.03 2.19
CA LEU A 30 11.16 20.88 3.38
C LEU A 30 12.48 21.10 4.13
N VAL A 31 13.39 20.12 4.10
CA VAL A 31 14.75 20.30 4.62
C VAL A 31 15.53 21.25 3.71
N MET A 32 15.41 21.10 2.39
CA MET A 32 16.13 21.94 1.42
C MET A 32 15.65 23.40 1.43
N THR A 33 14.38 23.65 1.73
CA THR A 33 13.84 25.01 1.92
C THR A 33 14.11 25.60 3.30
N GLY A 34 14.73 24.84 4.23
CA GLY A 34 15.04 25.29 5.58
C GLY A 34 13.84 25.32 6.55
N HIS A 35 12.70 24.73 6.15
CA HIS A 35 11.50 24.67 6.99
C HIS A 35 11.57 23.57 8.05
N LEU A 36 12.45 22.56 7.86
CA LEU A 36 12.67 21.47 8.81
C LEU A 36 14.17 21.28 9.07
N PRO A 37 14.56 20.92 10.31
CA PRO A 37 15.95 20.65 10.64
C PRO A 37 16.46 19.37 9.94
N GLU A 38 17.77 19.32 9.65
CA GLU A 38 18.41 18.17 8.97
C GLU A 38 18.22 16.84 9.70
N SER A 39 17.97 16.88 11.01
CA SER A 39 17.60 15.70 11.81
C SER A 39 16.36 14.97 11.27
N THR A 40 15.49 15.67 10.55
CA THR A 40 14.28 15.09 9.93
C THR A 40 14.61 14.19 8.74
N GLN A 41 15.78 14.32 8.12
CA GLN A 41 16.22 13.36 7.08
C GLN A 41 16.35 11.93 7.65
N LYS A 42 16.66 11.79 8.94
CA LYS A 42 16.75 10.47 9.59
C LYS A 42 15.39 9.76 9.64
N LEU A 43 14.28 10.50 9.59
CA LEU A 43 12.92 9.97 9.59
C LEU A 43 12.56 9.26 8.26
N ARG A 44 13.31 9.52 7.19
CA ARG A 44 13.11 8.85 5.89
C ARG A 44 13.36 7.34 5.97
N ILE A 45 14.35 6.92 6.76
CA ILE A 45 14.71 5.50 6.92
C ILE A 45 13.55 4.69 7.54
N PRO A 46 12.98 5.06 8.70
CA PRO A 46 11.84 4.33 9.26
C PRO A 46 10.58 4.45 8.38
N LEU A 47 10.32 5.60 7.75
CA LEU A 47 9.20 5.71 6.81
C LEU A 47 9.35 4.77 5.60
N THR A 48 10.57 4.63 5.08
CA THR A 48 10.83 3.72 3.96
C THR A 48 10.65 2.27 4.39
N GLY A 49 11.11 1.91 5.60
CA GLY A 49 10.83 0.59 6.18
C GLY A 49 9.34 0.32 6.33
N PHE A 50 8.57 1.29 6.79
CA PHE A 50 7.11 1.19 6.88
C PHE A 50 6.44 1.07 5.50
N ALA A 51 6.93 1.79 4.48
CA ALA A 51 6.44 1.66 3.12
C ALA A 51 6.68 0.25 2.56
N VAL A 52 7.81 -0.39 2.86
CA VAL A 52 8.08 -1.79 2.47
C VAL A 52 7.06 -2.74 3.11
N LEU A 53 6.73 -2.55 4.38
CA LEU A 53 5.70 -3.35 5.07
C LEU A 53 4.33 -3.18 4.43
N LEU A 54 3.94 -1.94 4.10
CA LEU A 54 2.68 -1.66 3.41
C LEU A 54 2.63 -2.27 2.01
N PHE A 55 3.75 -2.25 1.29
CA PHE A 55 3.86 -2.90 -0.01
C PHE A 55 3.64 -4.42 0.10
N ALA A 56 4.33 -5.08 1.04
CA ALA A 56 4.15 -6.51 1.29
C ALA A 56 2.70 -6.85 1.66
N ALA A 57 2.08 -6.06 2.55
CA ALA A 57 0.68 -6.21 2.92
C ALA A 57 -0.26 -6.05 1.70
N GLY A 58 0.00 -5.04 0.86
CA GLY A 58 -0.76 -4.81 -0.38
C GLY A 58 -0.70 -6.01 -1.33
N VAL A 59 0.48 -6.59 -1.54
CA VAL A 59 0.66 -7.80 -2.36
C VAL A 59 -0.12 -8.98 -1.80
N VAL A 60 -0.05 -9.22 -0.48
CA VAL A 60 -0.79 -10.32 0.16
C VAL A 60 -2.30 -10.14 -0.03
N VAL A 61 -2.83 -8.94 0.23
CA VAL A 61 -4.26 -8.64 0.06
C VAL A 61 -4.70 -8.80 -1.39
N LEU A 62 -3.87 -8.37 -2.35
CA LEU A 62 -4.16 -8.54 -3.77
C LEU A 62 -4.28 -10.03 -4.14
N VAL A 63 -3.33 -10.85 -3.71
CA VAL A 63 -3.34 -12.30 -3.98
C VAL A 63 -4.58 -12.96 -3.38
N LEU A 64 -4.92 -12.63 -2.14
CA LEU A 64 -6.13 -13.16 -1.48
C LEU A 64 -7.41 -12.74 -2.20
N GLY A 65 -7.51 -11.48 -2.61
CA GLY A 65 -8.67 -10.96 -3.34
C GLY A 65 -8.85 -11.61 -4.72
N VAL A 66 -7.74 -11.85 -5.44
CA VAL A 66 -7.76 -12.57 -6.72
C VAL A 66 -8.20 -14.02 -6.52
N ASN A 67 -7.59 -14.73 -5.56
CA ASN A 67 -7.94 -16.12 -5.28
C ASN A 67 -9.42 -16.27 -4.88
N ALA A 68 -9.93 -15.39 -4.01
CA ALA A 68 -11.34 -15.39 -3.64
C ALA A 68 -12.28 -15.14 -4.83
N THR A 69 -11.85 -14.35 -5.82
CA THR A 69 -12.64 -14.09 -7.02
C THR A 69 -12.61 -15.27 -8.00
N LEU A 70 -11.44 -15.90 -8.17
CA LEU A 70 -11.29 -17.08 -9.03
C LEU A 70 -12.03 -18.29 -8.47
N ASP A 71 -12.01 -18.48 -7.15
CA ASP A 71 -12.73 -19.58 -6.49
C ASP A 71 -14.24 -19.46 -6.69
N VAL A 72 -14.80 -18.25 -6.55
CA VAL A 72 -16.22 -17.98 -6.87
C VAL A 72 -16.56 -18.30 -8.33
N ARG A 73 -15.67 -17.98 -9.29
CA ARG A 73 -15.90 -18.30 -10.70
C ARG A 73 -15.83 -19.81 -10.98
N ASN A 74 -14.92 -20.52 -10.33
CA ASN A 74 -14.80 -21.97 -10.47
C ASN A 74 -15.99 -22.71 -9.86
N VAL A 75 -16.47 -22.28 -8.68
CA VAL A 75 -17.70 -22.80 -8.07
C VAL A 75 -18.92 -22.51 -8.95
N TRP A 76 -19.05 -21.30 -9.49
CA TRP A 76 -20.15 -20.96 -10.40
C TRP A 76 -20.19 -21.86 -11.64
N ASN A 77 -19.04 -22.11 -12.28
CA ASN A 77 -18.94 -23.03 -13.42
C ASN A 77 -19.16 -24.50 -13.05
N ARG A 78 -18.93 -24.90 -11.80
CA ARG A 78 -19.03 -26.29 -11.34
C ARG A 78 -20.45 -26.70 -10.97
N PHE A 79 -21.30 -25.76 -10.56
CA PHE A 79 -22.62 -26.06 -10.00
C PHE A 79 -23.80 -25.45 -10.78
N LEU A 80 -23.59 -24.44 -11.63
CA LEU A 80 -24.67 -23.74 -12.32
C LEU A 80 -24.59 -23.77 -13.86
N ILE A 81 -23.72 -24.62 -14.42
CA ILE A 81 -23.69 -25.01 -15.84
C ILE A 81 -23.65 -26.53 -15.92
#